data_AF-A0A2D1KSU6-F1
#
_entry.id   AF-A0A2D1KSU6-F1
#
_cell.length_a   1.000
_cell.length_b   1.000
_cell.length_c   1.000
_cell.angle_alpha   90.00
_cell.angle_beta   90.00
_cell.angle_gamma   90.00
#
_symmetry.space_group_name_H-M   'P 1'
#
loop_
_entity.id
_entity.type
_entity.pdbx_description
1 polymer ?
#
loop_
_entity_poly.entity_id
_entity_poly.type
_entity_poly.pdbx_seq_one_letter_code
_entity_poly.pdbx_strand_id
1 'polypeptide(L)'
;MTLIKRVGQALAVIVVVLAVSGFAGHQYVNHVEKQRPIVTLAKHSDKVLFFYRDDCPDCQAVFHQIYWHNVISHNIVLINMNQPQNRQYIQKYQLTSVPTLIHGKQRYTGTNQQRIKQIVGD
;
A
#
# COMPACT_ATOMS: atom_id res chain seq x y z
N MET A 1 28.52 38.50 7.11
CA MET A 1 28.35 37.03 7.09
C MET A 1 26.98 36.74 6.51
N THR A 2 26.97 36.49 5.21
CA THR A 2 26.04 37.06 4.23
C THR A 2 24.82 36.17 4.00
N LEU A 3 23.69 36.76 3.61
CA LEU A 3 22.40 36.12 3.33
C LEU A 3 22.50 34.73 2.65
N ILE A 4 23.46 34.56 1.74
CA ILE A 4 23.80 33.31 1.05
C ILE A 4 24.09 32.15 2.03
N LYS A 5 24.85 32.39 3.11
CA LYS A 5 25.13 31.36 4.12
C LYS A 5 23.86 30.94 4.87
N ARG A 6 22.97 31.88 5.17
CA ARG A 6 21.68 31.60 5.85
C ARG A 6 20.72 30.83 4.95
N VAL A 7 20.64 31.19 3.67
CA VAL A 7 19.84 30.47 2.67
C VAL A 7 20.38 29.05 2.46
N GLY A 8 21.71 28.90 2.33
CA GLY A 8 22.34 27.58 2.21
C GLY A 8 22.09 26.69 3.43
N GLN A 9 22.15 27.25 4.64
CA GLN A 9 21.80 26.54 5.87
C GLN A 9 20.32 26.12 5.90
N ALA A 10 19.39 27.01 5.55
CA ALA A 10 17.97 26.70 5.50
C ALA A 10 17.65 25.58 4.50
N LEU A 11 18.24 25.63 3.29
CA LEU A 11 18.09 24.58 2.29
C LEU A 11 18.64 23.23 2.78
N ALA A 12 19.80 23.23 3.43
CA ALA A 12 20.37 22.01 4.01
C ALA A 12 19.45 21.39 5.06
N VAL A 13 18.86 22.20 5.95
CA VAL A 13 17.88 21.72 6.93
C VAL A 13 16.65 21.13 6.24
N ILE A 14 16.11 21.79 5.22
CA ILE A 14 14.95 21.27 4.47
C ILE A 14 15.27 19.91 3.85
N VAL A 15 16.43 19.77 3.20
CA VAL A 15 16.85 18.49 2.60
C VAL A 15 16.96 17.39 3.65
N VAL A 16 17.55 17.68 4.81
CA VAL A 16 17.65 16.71 5.93
C VAL A 16 16.26 16.31 6.42
N VAL A 17 15.36 17.28 6.62
CA VAL A 17 13.99 17.02 7.08
C VAL A 17 13.23 16.14 6.08
N LEU A 18 13.34 16.42 4.78
CA LEU A 18 12.71 15.61 3.73
C LEU A 18 13.27 14.19 3.69
N ALA A 19 14.59 14.02 3.81
CA ALA A 19 15.24 12.72 3.83
C ALA A 19 14.81 11.89 5.05
N VAL A 20 14.83 12.48 6.25
CA VAL A 20 14.38 11.80 7.48
C VAL A 20 12.90 11.43 7.40
N SER A 21 12.06 12.33 6.88
CA SER A 21 10.62 12.06 6.71
C SER A 21 10.37 10.94 5.71
N GLY A 22 11.09 10.93 4.58
CA GLY A 22 11.00 9.86 3.59
C GLY A 22 11.43 8.50 4.15
N PHE A 23 12.54 8.45 4.89
CA PHE A 23 13.01 7.22 5.54
C PHE A 23 12.03 6.71 6.60
N ALA A 24 11.55 7.59 7.49
CA ALA A 24 10.58 7.24 8.51
C ALA A 24 9.27 6.75 7.90
N GLY A 25 8.79 7.41 6.84
CA GLY A 25 7.63 6.99 6.07
C GLY A 25 7.81 5.59 5.48
N HIS A 26 8.93 5.32 4.82
CA HIS A 26 9.23 4.00 4.26
C HIS A 26 9.26 2.89 5.34
N GLN A 27 9.90 3.15 6.48
CA GLN A 27 9.93 2.24 7.62
C GLN A 27 8.53 1.98 8.20
N TYR A 28 7.71 3.03 8.31
CA TYR A 28 6.35 2.91 8.79
C TYR A 28 5.49 2.05 7.87
N VAL A 29 5.56 2.26 6.55
CA VAL A 29 4.82 1.43 5.59
C VAL A 29 5.25 -0.02 5.64
N ASN A 30 6.56 -0.31 5.76
CA ASN A 30 7.06 -1.68 5.96
C ASN A 30 6.53 -2.32 7.25
N HIS A 31 6.38 -1.53 8.31
CA HIS A 31 5.77 -1.99 9.55
C HIS A 31 4.30 -2.34 9.32
N VAL A 32 3.53 -1.46 8.66
CA VAL A 32 2.11 -1.69 8.35
C VAL A 32 1.92 -2.89 7.44
N GLU A 33 2.78 -3.10 6.44
CA GLU A 33 2.73 -4.28 5.57
C GLU A 33 2.72 -5.58 6.37
N LYS A 34 3.62 -5.67 7.37
CA LYS A 34 3.76 -6.82 8.26
C LYS A 34 2.64 -6.94 9.29
N GLN A 35 1.81 -5.91 9.45
CA GLN A 35 0.63 -6.03 10.29
C GLN A 35 -0.34 -7.04 9.67
N ARG A 36 -0.97 -7.83 10.54
CA ARG A 36 -1.88 -8.91 10.18
C ARG A 36 -3.26 -8.64 10.78
N PRO A 37 -3.91 -7.51 10.46
CA PRO A 37 -5.22 -7.22 11.02
C PRO A 37 -6.22 -8.28 10.54
N ILE A 38 -7.13 -8.67 11.44
CA ILE A 38 -8.31 -9.43 11.06
C ILE A 38 -9.26 -8.44 10.37
N VAL A 39 -9.59 -8.71 9.12
CA VAL A 39 -10.46 -7.84 8.33
C VAL A 39 -11.81 -8.51 8.15
N THR A 40 -12.88 -7.82 8.49
CA THR A 40 -14.26 -8.25 8.20
C THR A 40 -14.80 -7.42 7.04
N LEU A 41 -14.97 -8.05 5.88
CA LEU A 41 -15.50 -7.38 4.69
C LEU A 41 -17.03 -7.31 4.72
N ALA A 42 -17.57 -6.10 4.67
CA ALA A 42 -19.01 -5.88 4.47
C ALA A 42 -19.46 -6.45 3.11
N LYS A 43 -20.71 -6.95 3.04
CA LYS A 43 -21.27 -7.54 1.81
C LYS A 43 -21.34 -6.59 0.61
N HIS A 44 -21.46 -5.28 0.86
CA HIS A 44 -21.66 -4.25 -0.18
C HIS A 44 -20.70 -3.08 0.04
N SER A 45 -19.41 -3.31 -0.23
CA SER A 45 -18.38 -2.28 -0.16
C SER A 45 -17.87 -2.01 -1.59
N ASP A 46 -17.99 -0.76 -2.03
CA ASP A 46 -17.41 -0.28 -3.30
C ASP A 46 -15.88 -0.05 -3.20
N LYS A 47 -15.26 -0.44 -2.09
CA LYS A 47 -13.81 -0.37 -1.92
C LYS A 47 -13.09 -1.44 -2.74
N VAL A 48 -11.89 -1.08 -3.19
CA VAL A 48 -10.93 -1.99 -3.79
C VAL A 48 -10.39 -2.92 -2.70
N LEU A 49 -10.39 -4.22 -2.98
CA LEU A 49 -9.82 -5.22 -2.09
C LEU A 49 -8.41 -5.54 -2.58
N PHE A 50 -7.40 -5.33 -1.73
CA PHE A 50 -6.02 -5.68 -2.04
C PHE A 50 -5.58 -6.85 -1.16
N PHE A 51 -5.47 -8.02 -1.79
CA PHE A 51 -5.00 -9.25 -1.16
C PHE A 51 -3.49 -9.37 -1.37
N TYR A 52 -2.74 -9.46 -0.28
CA TYR A 52 -1.28 -9.48 -0.30
C TYR A 52 -0.72 -10.42 0.76
N ARG A 53 0.59 -10.66 0.72
CA ARG A 53 1.35 -11.37 1.75
C ARG A 53 2.59 -10.57 2.11
N ASP A 54 3.00 -10.62 3.38
CA ASP A 54 4.19 -9.93 3.89
C ASP A 54 5.51 -10.67 3.57
N ASP A 55 5.42 -11.92 3.16
CA ASP A 55 6.52 -12.80 2.73
C ASP A 55 6.50 -13.08 1.21
N CYS A 56 6.00 -12.11 0.43
CA CYS A 56 5.82 -12.18 -1.00
C CYS A 56 6.55 -11.01 -1.70
N PRO A 57 7.63 -11.25 -2.47
CA PRO A 57 8.41 -10.19 -3.11
C PRO A 57 7.59 -9.32 -4.08
N ASP A 58 6.70 -9.94 -4.87
CA ASP A 58 5.80 -9.21 -5.77
C ASP A 58 4.83 -8.32 -5.01
N CYS A 59 4.39 -8.75 -3.83
CA CYS A 59 3.51 -7.99 -2.95
C CYS A 59 4.25 -6.79 -2.36
N GLN A 60 5.47 -7.01 -1.84
CA GLN A 60 6.35 -5.98 -1.30
C GLN A 60 6.66 -4.90 -2.35
N ALA A 61 6.85 -5.30 -3.61
CA ALA A 61 7.15 -4.39 -4.72
C ALA A 61 6.00 -3.39 -5.03
N VAL A 62 4.75 -3.74 -4.71
CA VAL A 62 3.58 -2.89 -5.00
C VAL A 62 2.92 -2.30 -3.76
N PHE A 63 3.22 -2.82 -2.57
CA PHE A 63 2.54 -2.46 -1.33
C PHE A 63 2.65 -0.96 -1.02
N HIS A 64 3.84 -0.37 -1.15
CA HIS A 64 4.08 1.04 -0.82
C HIS A 64 3.23 1.99 -1.64
N GLN A 65 3.16 1.76 -2.96
CA GLN A 65 2.34 2.59 -3.84
C GLN A 65 0.86 2.47 -3.49
N ILE A 66 0.37 1.24 -3.29
CA ILE A 66 -1.04 0.99 -2.94
C ILE A 66 -1.37 1.59 -1.57
N TYR A 67 -0.46 1.50 -0.60
CA TYR A 67 -0.63 2.07 0.72
C TYR A 67 -0.76 3.60 0.66
N TRP A 68 0.19 4.28 0.01
CA TRP A 68 0.15 5.74 -0.10
C TRP A 68 -1.05 6.24 -0.89
N HIS A 69 -1.46 5.51 -1.94
CA HIS A 69 -2.73 5.78 -2.62
C HIS A 69 -3.89 5.73 -1.64
N ASN A 70 -3.99 4.66 -0.84
CA ASN A 70 -5.06 4.48 0.13
C ASN A 70 -5.06 5.52 1.25
N VAL A 71 -3.89 6.01 1.68
CA VAL A 71 -3.79 7.12 2.65
C VAL A 71 -4.47 8.38 2.10
N ILE A 72 -4.48 8.58 0.79
CA ILE A 72 -5.12 9.72 0.13
C ILE A 72 -6.59 9.41 -0.16
N SER A 73 -6.86 8.31 -0.87
CA SER A 73 -8.17 7.97 -1.42
C SER A 73 -9.12 7.30 -0.42
N HIS A 74 -8.60 6.65 0.62
CA HIS A 74 -9.34 5.87 1.61
C HIS A 74 -10.25 4.76 1.02
N ASN A 75 -9.97 4.34 -0.22
CA ASN A 75 -10.83 3.46 -1.02
C ASN A 75 -10.32 2.02 -1.11
N ILE A 76 -9.22 1.66 -0.44
CA ILE A 76 -8.62 0.31 -0.48
C ILE A 76 -8.71 -0.36 0.89
N VAL A 77 -9.10 -1.63 0.89
CA VAL A 77 -8.99 -2.52 2.05
C VAL A 77 -7.76 -3.40 1.87
N LEU A 78 -6.78 -3.24 2.77
CA LEU A 78 -5.54 -4.03 2.78
C LEU A 78 -5.78 -5.34 3.54
N ILE A 79 -5.60 -6.48 2.86
CA ILE A 79 -5.95 -7.80 3.39
C ILE A 79 -4.72 -8.70 3.34
N ASN A 80 -4.04 -8.81 4.48
CA ASN A 80 -2.88 -9.68 4.61
C ASN A 80 -3.33 -11.15 4.71
N MET A 81 -2.92 -11.99 3.74
CA MET A 81 -3.27 -13.41 3.65
C MET A 81 -2.37 -14.30 4.51
N ASN A 82 -1.30 -13.77 5.10
CA ASN A 82 -0.55 -14.45 6.17
C ASN A 82 -1.35 -14.52 7.47
N GLN A 83 -2.39 -13.68 7.66
CA GLN A 83 -3.33 -13.80 8.77
C GLN A 83 -4.31 -14.96 8.55
N PRO A 84 -4.32 -16.04 9.36
CA PRO A 84 -5.17 -17.20 9.11
C PRO A 84 -6.66 -16.89 9.02
N GLN A 85 -7.16 -15.93 9.81
CA GLN A 85 -8.57 -15.50 9.81
C GLN A 85 -8.98 -14.83 8.49
N ASN A 86 -8.03 -14.26 7.74
CA ASN A 86 -8.31 -13.70 6.41
C ASN A 86 -8.33 -14.78 5.31
N ARG A 87 -7.84 -16.01 5.58
CA ARG A 87 -7.79 -17.08 4.56
C ARG A 87 -9.16 -17.59 4.10
N GLN A 88 -10.22 -17.31 4.86
CA GLN A 88 -11.60 -17.52 4.39
C GLN A 88 -11.88 -16.82 3.04
N TYR A 89 -11.15 -15.74 2.75
CA TYR A 89 -11.29 -15.00 1.50
C TYR A 89 -10.74 -15.72 0.27
N ILE A 90 -9.91 -16.76 0.44
CA ILE A 90 -9.42 -17.59 -0.68
C ILE A 90 -10.60 -18.23 -1.41
N GLN A 91 -11.50 -18.88 -0.67
CA GLN A 91 -12.68 -19.52 -1.25
C GLN A 91 -13.72 -18.46 -1.68
N LYS A 92 -13.98 -17.46 -0.82
CA LYS A 92 -14.99 -16.42 -1.09
C LYS A 92 -14.73 -15.66 -2.39
N TYR A 93 -13.46 -15.34 -2.67
CA TYR A 93 -13.07 -14.58 -3.86
C TYR A 93 -12.36 -15.44 -4.91
N GLN A 94 -12.28 -16.76 -4.75
CA GLN A 94 -11.58 -17.65 -5.69
C GLN A 94 -10.16 -17.13 -6.01
N LEU A 95 -9.40 -16.84 -4.95
CA LEU A 95 -8.04 -16.32 -5.07
C LEU A 95 -7.09 -17.46 -5.46
N THR A 96 -6.35 -17.27 -6.55
CA THR A 96 -5.34 -18.22 -7.04
C THR A 96 -3.92 -17.80 -6.65
N SER A 97 -3.65 -16.50 -6.54
CA SER A 97 -2.36 -15.96 -6.11
C SER A 97 -2.48 -14.53 -5.57
N VAL A 98 -1.38 -14.04 -4.99
CA VAL A 98 -1.18 -12.65 -4.56
C VAL A 98 0.06 -12.09 -5.27
N PRO A 99 0.17 -10.75 -5.47
CA PRO A 99 -0.82 -9.72 -5.16
C PRO A 99 -2.04 -9.78 -6.09
N THR A 100 -3.24 -9.58 -5.53
CA THR A 100 -4.49 -9.50 -6.30
C THR A 100 -5.35 -8.32 -5.84
N LEU A 101 -5.82 -7.53 -6.80
CA LEU A 101 -6.80 -6.46 -6.60
C LEU A 101 -8.15 -6.86 -7.15
N ILE A 102 -9.22 -6.57 -6.41
CA ILE A 102 -10.61 -6.77 -6.84
C ILE A 102 -11.41 -5.51 -6.58
N HIS A 103 -12.11 -5.01 -7.60
CA HIS A 103 -13.04 -3.89 -7.48
C HIS A 103 -14.29 -4.20 -8.32
N GLY A 104 -15.42 -4.46 -7.65
CA GLY A 104 -16.63 -4.95 -8.31
C GLY A 104 -16.36 -6.23 -9.12
N LYS A 105 -16.54 -6.15 -10.45
CA LYS A 105 -16.25 -7.25 -11.40
C LYS A 105 -14.81 -7.26 -11.92
N GLN A 106 -14.07 -6.19 -11.70
CA GLN A 106 -12.70 -6.08 -12.18
C GLN A 106 -11.74 -6.82 -11.24
N ARG A 107 -10.80 -7.55 -11.83
CA ARG A 107 -9.75 -8.29 -11.12
C ARG A 107 -8.43 -8.08 -11.83
N TYR A 108 -7.39 -7.87 -11.05
CA TYR A 108 -6.02 -7.86 -11.55
C TYR A 108 -5.09 -8.60 -10.58
N THR A 109 -4.22 -9.43 -11.12
CA THR A 109 -3.21 -10.19 -10.38
C THR A 109 -1.85 -9.90 -10.99
N GLY A 110 -0.87 -9.56 -10.16
CA GLY A 110 0.48 -9.20 -10.57
C GLY A 110 0.88 -7.77 -10.23
N THR A 111 1.98 -7.32 -10.83
CA THR A 111 2.74 -6.12 -10.39
C THR A 111 2.76 -4.97 -11.40
N ASN A 112 2.01 -5.07 -12.50
CA ASN A 112 1.99 -4.01 -13.52
C ASN A 112 1.30 -2.75 -12.96
N GLN A 113 2.09 -1.67 -12.86
CA GLN A 113 1.64 -0.44 -12.22
C GLN A 113 0.50 0.27 -12.94
N GLN A 114 0.45 0.21 -14.27
CA GLN A 114 -0.65 0.82 -15.02
C GLN A 114 -1.96 0.08 -14.78
N ARG A 115 -1.92 -1.25 -14.70
CA ARG A 115 -3.09 -2.07 -14.38
C ARG A 115 -3.55 -1.85 -12.94
N ILE A 116 -2.62 -1.70 -12.00
CA ILE A 116 -2.95 -1.35 -10.60
C ILE A 116 -3.68 0.00 -10.56
N LYS A 117 -3.14 1.04 -11.18
CA LYS A 117 -3.74 2.39 -11.24
C LYS A 117 -5.17 2.38 -11.79
N GLN A 118 -5.38 1.65 -12.90
CA GLN A 118 -6.71 1.45 -13.48
C GLN A 118 -7.73 0.87 -12.50
N ILE A 119 -7.31 -0.07 -11.65
CA ILE A 119 -8.20 -0.71 -10.66
C ILE A 119 -8.41 0.18 -9.43
N VAL A 120 -7.37 0.86 -8.95
CA VAL A 120 -7.45 1.69 -7.73
C VAL A 120 -8.09 3.06 -7.93
N GLY A 121 -8.32 3.47 -9.19
CA GLY A 121 -8.97 4.73 -9.54
C GLY A 121 -8.02 5.92 -9.47
N ASP A 122 -6.83 5.75 -10.05
CA ASP A 122 -5.76 6.76 -10.18
C ASP A 122 -5.72 7.37 -11.59
#